data_AF-A0A7Y0LXJ1-F1
#
_entry.id   AF-A0A7Y0LXJ1-F1
#
_cell.length_a   1.000
_cell.length_b   1.000
_cell.length_c   1.000
_cell.angle_alpha   90.00
_cell.angle_beta   90.00
_cell.angle_gamma   90.00
#
_symmetry.space_group_name_H-M   'P 1'
#
loop_
_entity.id
_entity.type
_entity.pdbx_description
1 polymer ?
#
loop_
_entity_poly.entity_id
_entity_poly.type
_entity_poly.pdbx_seq_one_letter_code
_entity_poly.pdbx_strand_id
1 'polypeptide(L)'
;MQQIAEWVAASGLTRSQVAERAGLARSTVLRIEAGETAPSLRTLRELAIACGLDIDLHTRPVSDPAAAEAARFMLEAGYGPHDQAGADSWVDRLTRQAGQDPVEVTRAAGQAASLTHRPGAFHLTGPVPLLRVASAGEGAGGAWAISGAPPLGVEGTIVLWSERPDVAARLLGEALRKATSPTVATVIVAGAHPAVFQDSWRDGPLRYVAPIQMLLDAFGLEPALQSAAFDEARRW
;
A
#
# COMPACT_ATOMS: atom_id res chain seq x y z
N MET A 1 2.64 20.73 -5.50
CA MET A 1 1.20 20.73 -5.86
C MET A 1 1.05 21.14 -7.32
N GLN A 2 1.31 20.21 -8.25
CA GLN A 2 1.31 20.50 -9.69
C GLN A 2 -0.10 20.71 -10.26
N GLN A 3 -1.10 20.09 -9.63
CA GLN A 3 -2.46 20.00 -10.17
C GLN A 3 -3.24 21.32 -10.19
N ILE A 4 -3.03 22.22 -9.23
CA ILE A 4 -3.70 23.54 -9.24
C ILE A 4 -3.13 24.41 -10.37
N ALA A 5 -1.82 24.37 -10.59
CA ALA A 5 -1.19 25.09 -11.71
C ALA A 5 -1.71 24.59 -13.06
N GLU A 6 -1.95 23.28 -13.19
CA GLU A 6 -2.56 22.67 -14.37
C GLU A 6 -4.00 23.13 -14.60
N TRP A 7 -4.83 23.22 -13.54
CA TRP A 7 -6.20 23.74 -13.64
C TRP A 7 -6.22 25.20 -14.11
N VAL A 8 -5.35 26.03 -13.53
CA VAL A 8 -5.23 27.45 -13.91
C VAL A 8 -4.85 27.55 -15.38
N ALA A 9 -3.83 26.79 -15.83
CA ALA A 9 -3.40 26.80 -17.22
C ALA A 9 -4.51 26.33 -18.18
N ALA A 10 -5.26 25.28 -17.83
CA ALA A 10 -6.35 24.74 -18.65
C ALA A 10 -7.57 25.68 -18.72
N SER A 11 -7.81 26.49 -17.69
CA SER A 11 -8.95 27.43 -17.63
C SER A 11 -8.81 28.64 -18.56
N GLY A 12 -7.59 28.94 -19.05
CA GLY A 12 -7.29 30.16 -19.80
C GLY A 12 -7.28 31.44 -18.96
N LEU A 13 -7.37 31.33 -17.63
CA LEU A 13 -7.35 32.45 -16.70
C LEU A 13 -5.94 32.70 -16.14
N THR A 14 -5.68 33.95 -15.75
CA THR A 14 -4.51 34.27 -14.93
C THR A 14 -4.72 33.81 -13.48
N ARG A 15 -3.63 33.55 -12.76
CA ARG A 15 -3.67 33.24 -11.31
C ARG A 15 -4.44 34.28 -10.50
N SER A 16 -4.34 35.56 -10.85
CA SER A 16 -5.07 36.64 -10.17
C SER A 16 -6.57 36.50 -10.37
N GLN A 17 -7.03 36.20 -11.59
CA GLN A 17 -8.44 36.01 -11.90
C GLN A 17 -9.01 34.76 -11.22
N VAL A 18 -8.23 33.67 -11.16
CA VAL A 18 -8.63 32.46 -10.42
C VAL A 18 -8.75 32.76 -8.93
N ALA A 19 -7.76 33.46 -8.34
CA ALA A 19 -7.80 33.85 -6.94
C ALA A 19 -9.03 34.71 -6.62
N GLU A 20 -9.31 35.72 -7.45
CA GLU A 20 -10.49 36.58 -7.31
C GLU A 20 -11.80 35.78 -7.39
N ARG A 21 -11.95 34.91 -8.39
CA ARG A 21 -13.13 34.04 -8.55
C ARG A 21 -13.31 33.06 -7.40
N ALA A 22 -12.21 32.55 -6.84
CA ALA A 22 -12.23 31.65 -5.69
C ALA A 22 -12.38 32.38 -4.35
N GLY A 23 -12.44 33.72 -4.34
CA GLY A 23 -12.50 34.51 -3.10
C GLY A 23 -11.24 34.43 -2.25
N LEU A 24 -10.07 34.26 -2.88
CA LEU A 24 -8.78 34.10 -2.21
C LEU A 24 -7.82 35.25 -2.56
N ALA A 25 -6.89 35.55 -1.66
CA ALA A 25 -5.77 36.40 -1.99
C ALA A 25 -4.83 35.69 -2.97
N ARG A 26 -4.29 36.42 -3.97
CA ARG A 26 -3.31 35.88 -4.93
C ARG A 26 -2.09 35.27 -4.23
N SER A 27 -1.62 35.88 -3.14
CA SER A 27 -0.53 35.36 -2.32
C SER A 27 -0.85 33.98 -1.74
N THR A 28 -2.09 33.75 -1.31
CA THR A 28 -2.54 32.44 -0.84
C THR A 28 -2.45 31.38 -1.93
N VAL A 29 -2.90 31.70 -3.16
CA VAL A 29 -2.80 30.77 -4.30
C VAL A 29 -1.35 30.41 -4.61
N LEU A 30 -0.44 31.39 -4.62
CA LEU A 30 0.99 31.16 -4.87
C LEU A 30 1.64 30.29 -3.78
N ARG A 31 1.34 30.55 -2.50
CA ARG A 31 1.84 29.72 -1.38
C ARG A 31 1.32 28.29 -1.46
N ILE A 32 0.07 28.10 -1.87
CA ILE A 32 -0.50 26.79 -2.13
C ILE A 32 0.25 26.12 -3.30
N GLU A 33 0.41 26.76 -4.45
CA GLU A 33 1.13 26.17 -5.60
C GLU A 33 2.56 25.77 -5.23
N ALA A 34 3.24 26.59 -4.42
CA ALA A 34 4.60 26.37 -3.93
C ALA A 34 4.72 25.25 -2.87
N GLY A 35 3.61 24.71 -2.36
CA GLY A 35 3.65 23.69 -1.29
C GLY A 35 3.81 24.22 0.12
N GLU A 36 3.85 25.55 0.31
CA GLU A 36 4.05 26.18 1.62
C GLU A 36 2.78 26.16 2.49
N THR A 37 1.62 25.89 1.91
CA THR A 37 0.35 25.83 2.64
C THR A 37 -0.57 24.80 2.00
N ALA A 38 -1.02 23.82 2.78
CA ALA A 38 -2.02 22.87 2.34
C ALA A 38 -3.42 23.54 2.32
N PRO A 39 -4.14 23.54 1.19
CA PRO A 39 -5.49 24.09 1.13
C PRO A 39 -6.47 23.17 1.86
N SER A 40 -7.50 23.75 2.48
CA SER A 40 -8.65 22.96 2.94
C SER A 40 -9.40 22.36 1.75
N LEU A 41 -10.17 21.27 1.94
CA LEU A 41 -11.02 20.71 0.88
C LEU A 41 -11.97 21.76 0.28
N ARG A 42 -12.51 22.66 1.12
CA ARG A 42 -13.32 23.80 0.68
C ARG A 42 -12.51 24.70 -0.24
N THR A 43 -11.34 25.16 0.19
CA THR A 43 -10.46 26.02 -0.61
C THR A 43 -10.08 25.38 -1.94
N LEU A 44 -9.79 24.07 -1.93
CA LEU A 44 -9.46 23.32 -3.13
C LEU A 44 -10.66 23.28 -4.10
N ARG A 45 -11.88 23.08 -3.59
CA ARG A 45 -13.11 23.10 -4.39
C ARG A 45 -13.40 24.47 -4.99
N GLU A 46 -13.25 25.55 -4.23
CA GLU A 46 -13.44 26.91 -4.77
C GLU A 46 -12.44 27.22 -5.90
N LEU A 47 -11.19 26.79 -5.76
CA LEU A 47 -10.18 26.91 -6.82
C LEU A 47 -10.54 26.09 -8.07
N ALA A 48 -11.06 24.87 -7.90
CA ALA A 48 -11.53 24.05 -9.02
C ALA A 48 -12.71 24.71 -9.75
N ILE A 49 -13.73 25.18 -9.00
CA ILE A 49 -14.91 25.86 -9.55
C ILE A 49 -14.52 27.13 -10.31
N ALA A 50 -13.58 27.92 -9.77
CA ALA A 50 -13.04 29.10 -10.43
C ALA A 50 -12.41 28.78 -11.80
N CYS A 51 -11.88 27.57 -11.97
CA CYS A 51 -11.30 27.03 -13.20
C CYS A 51 -12.31 26.27 -14.09
N GLY A 52 -13.59 26.22 -13.71
CA GLY A 52 -14.64 25.51 -14.45
C GLY A 52 -14.67 23.99 -14.21
N LEU A 53 -14.05 23.52 -13.14
CA LEU A 53 -14.03 22.12 -12.71
C LEU A 53 -14.90 21.95 -11.45
N ASP A 54 -15.32 20.71 -11.17
CA ASP A 54 -15.85 20.35 -9.85
C ASP A 54 -15.07 19.16 -9.30
N ILE A 55 -15.07 19.02 -7.98
CA ILE A 55 -14.41 17.94 -7.28
C ILE A 55 -15.48 16.98 -6.78
N ASP A 56 -15.49 15.78 -7.37
CA ASP A 56 -16.25 14.65 -6.84
C ASP A 56 -15.36 13.82 -5.90
N LEU A 57 -15.78 13.67 -4.65
CA LEU A 57 -15.05 12.95 -3.61
C LEU A 57 -15.79 11.68 -3.25
N HIS A 58 -15.14 10.54 -3.48
CA HIS A 58 -15.58 9.25 -2.97
C HIS A 58 -14.51 8.66 -2.06
N THR A 59 -14.95 7.90 -1.07
CA THR A 59 -14.05 7.12 -0.23
C THR A 59 -13.79 5.76 -0.86
N ARG A 60 -12.62 5.20 -0.57
CA ARG A 60 -12.28 3.82 -0.91
C ARG A 60 -11.51 3.21 0.25
N PRO A 61 -11.50 1.88 0.40
CA PRO A 61 -10.62 1.23 1.35
C PRO A 61 -9.17 1.67 1.16
N VAL A 62 -8.47 1.92 2.26
CA VAL A 62 -7.05 2.24 2.25
C VAL A 62 -6.26 1.00 1.86
N SER A 63 -5.23 1.18 1.04
CA SER A 63 -4.32 0.12 0.58
C SER A 63 -3.08 0.80 -0.02
N ASP A 64 -2.32 1.46 0.83
CA ASP A 64 -1.18 2.28 0.46
C ASP A 64 0.14 1.55 0.79
N PRO A 65 0.98 1.18 -0.20
CA PRO A 65 2.26 0.50 0.08
C PRO A 65 3.19 1.34 0.95
N ALA A 66 3.13 2.66 0.84
CA ALA A 66 4.02 3.54 1.57
C ALA A 66 3.82 3.44 3.09
N ALA A 67 2.66 2.97 3.56
CA ALA A 67 2.44 2.70 4.98
C ALA A 67 3.33 1.55 5.49
N ALA A 68 3.45 0.46 4.71
CA ALA A 68 4.33 -0.65 5.03
C ALA A 68 5.80 -0.21 4.97
N GLU A 69 6.20 0.53 3.93
CA GLU A 69 7.56 1.05 3.81
C GLU A 69 7.92 2.00 4.97
N ALA A 70 6.98 2.84 5.42
CA ALA A 70 7.17 3.71 6.56
C ALA A 70 7.39 2.93 7.86
N ALA A 71 6.60 1.89 8.14
CA ALA A 71 6.81 1.06 9.32
C ALA A 71 8.16 0.33 9.28
N ARG A 72 8.53 -0.21 8.12
CA ARG A 72 9.86 -0.82 7.92
C ARG A 72 10.98 0.20 8.12
N PHE A 73 10.85 1.40 7.57
CA PHE A 73 11.82 2.49 7.78
C PHE A 73 11.96 2.91 9.24
N MET A 74 10.86 2.92 10.00
CA MET A 74 10.87 3.26 11.42
C MET A 74 11.52 2.17 12.30
N LEU A 75 11.42 0.90 11.90
CA LEU A 75 11.70 -0.25 12.77
C LEU A 75 12.93 -1.07 12.35
N GLU A 76 13.32 -1.03 11.07
CA GLU A 76 14.47 -1.76 10.53
C GLU A 76 15.64 -0.82 10.21
N ALA A 77 16.78 -1.05 10.88
CA ALA A 77 17.99 -0.30 10.62
C ALA A 77 18.50 -0.55 9.18
N GLY A 78 18.66 0.51 8.41
CA GLY A 78 19.17 0.44 7.03
C GLY A 78 18.11 0.09 5.98
N TYR A 79 16.82 0.06 6.34
CA TYR A 79 15.75 -0.03 5.36
C TYR A 79 15.64 1.26 4.54
N GLY A 80 15.56 1.14 3.22
CA GLY A 80 15.39 2.24 2.28
C GLY A 80 14.04 2.16 1.57
N PRO A 81 13.07 3.03 1.87
CA PRO A 81 11.81 3.10 1.15
C PRO A 81 12.01 3.31 -0.36
N HIS A 82 11.14 2.70 -1.16
CA HIS A 82 11.11 2.99 -2.59
C HIS A 82 10.47 4.36 -2.86
N ASP A 83 9.37 4.66 -2.15
CA ASP A 83 8.71 5.96 -2.19
C ASP A 83 9.00 6.73 -0.90
N GLN A 84 10.14 7.43 -0.86
CA GLN A 84 10.55 8.19 0.32
C GLN A 84 9.51 9.24 0.73
N ALA A 85 8.92 9.95 -0.23
CA ALA A 85 7.97 11.02 0.08
C ALA A 85 6.65 10.45 0.66
N GLY A 86 6.17 9.34 0.08
CA GLY A 86 5.04 8.59 0.63
C GLY A 86 5.33 8.05 2.02
N ALA A 87 6.52 7.45 2.21
CA ALA A 87 6.95 6.90 3.49
C ALA A 87 7.03 7.98 4.57
N ASP A 88 7.67 9.13 4.32
CA ASP A 88 7.74 10.25 5.25
C ASP A 88 6.35 10.73 5.70
N SER A 89 5.40 10.85 4.75
CA SER A 89 4.02 11.20 5.08
C SER A 89 3.34 10.16 5.97
N TRP A 90 3.69 8.88 5.83
CA TRP A 90 3.15 7.80 6.67
C TRP A 90 3.86 7.70 8.02
N VAL A 91 5.16 7.98 8.11
CA VAL A 91 5.89 8.08 9.39
C VAL A 91 5.18 9.08 10.31
N ASP A 92 4.83 10.26 9.79
CA ASP A 92 4.07 11.27 10.51
C ASP A 92 2.68 10.76 10.97
N ARG A 93 1.99 9.98 10.13
CA ARG A 93 0.67 9.43 10.45
C ARG A 93 0.76 8.34 11.51
N LEU A 94 1.68 7.40 11.35
CA LEU A 94 1.92 6.28 12.27
C LEU A 94 2.36 6.79 13.64
N THR A 95 3.26 7.78 13.67
CA THR A 95 3.67 8.43 14.93
C THR A 95 2.48 9.02 15.68
N ARG A 96 1.52 9.65 14.98
CA ARG A 96 0.29 10.19 15.61
C ARG A 96 -0.70 9.10 16.04
N GLN A 97 -0.79 8.00 15.30
CA GLN A 97 -1.80 6.96 15.51
C GLN A 97 -1.37 5.89 16.52
N ALA A 98 -0.09 5.52 16.51
CA ALA A 98 0.48 4.40 17.25
C ALA A 98 1.64 4.82 18.17
N GLY A 99 2.10 6.07 18.10
CA GLY A 99 3.22 6.55 18.91
C GLY A 99 4.53 5.86 18.50
N GLN A 100 5.20 5.25 19.48
CA GLN A 100 6.49 4.56 19.31
C GLN A 100 6.42 3.06 19.61
N ASP A 101 5.23 2.50 19.88
CA ASP A 101 5.08 1.07 20.12
C ASP A 101 5.25 0.30 18.79
N PRO A 102 6.29 -0.55 18.65
CA PRO A 102 6.56 -1.26 17.40
C PRO A 102 5.40 -2.14 16.93
N VAL A 103 4.67 -2.77 17.85
CA VAL A 103 3.55 -3.65 17.52
C VAL A 103 2.39 -2.82 16.98
N GLU A 104 2.08 -1.71 17.63
CA GLU A 104 1.00 -0.81 17.18
C GLU A 104 1.33 -0.10 15.87
N VAL A 105 2.60 0.29 15.66
CA VAL A 105 3.08 0.85 14.39
C VAL A 105 2.91 -0.17 13.26
N THR A 106 3.36 -1.41 13.48
CA THR A 106 3.25 -2.50 12.50
C THR A 106 1.79 -2.82 12.21
N ARG A 107 0.92 -2.86 13.23
CA ARG A 107 -0.51 -3.11 13.09
C ARG A 107 -1.20 -2.02 12.27
N ALA A 108 -0.98 -0.75 12.61
CA ALA A 108 -1.59 0.39 11.91
C ALA A 108 -1.11 0.46 10.45
N ALA A 109 0.17 0.24 10.21
CA ALA A 109 0.75 0.20 8.87
C ALA A 109 0.23 -0.97 8.03
N GLY A 110 0.16 -2.18 8.61
CA GLY A 110 -0.38 -3.35 7.92
C GLY A 110 -1.83 -3.17 7.49
N GLN A 111 -2.66 -2.61 8.38
CA GLN A 111 -4.05 -2.25 8.05
C GLN A 111 -4.14 -1.22 6.92
N ALA A 112 -3.29 -0.19 6.95
CA ALA A 112 -3.21 0.82 5.90
C ALA A 112 -2.67 0.28 4.56
N ALA A 113 -1.78 -0.71 4.61
CA ALA A 113 -1.16 -1.34 3.45
C ALA A 113 -1.93 -2.58 2.94
N SER A 114 -3.11 -2.88 3.50
CA SER A 114 -3.89 -4.08 3.23
C SER A 114 -3.92 -4.50 1.76
N LEU A 115 -3.66 -5.79 1.52
CA LEU A 115 -3.69 -6.38 0.18
C LEU A 115 -5.10 -6.73 -0.31
N THR A 116 -6.09 -6.68 0.57
CA THR A 116 -7.49 -7.01 0.26
C THR A 116 -8.06 -6.14 -0.86
N HIS A 117 -7.66 -4.86 -0.93
CA HIS A 117 -8.16 -3.92 -1.95
C HIS A 117 -7.05 -3.30 -2.79
N ARG A 118 -5.89 -3.97 -2.86
CA ARG A 118 -4.71 -3.49 -3.57
C ARG A 118 -4.96 -3.38 -5.08
N PRO A 119 -4.84 -2.18 -5.68
CA PRO A 119 -4.90 -2.05 -7.12
C PRO A 119 -3.84 -2.93 -7.80
N GLY A 120 -4.24 -3.70 -8.80
CA GLY A 120 -3.36 -4.61 -9.53
C GLY A 120 -3.06 -5.95 -8.83
N ALA A 121 -3.54 -6.18 -7.61
CA ALA A 121 -3.44 -7.50 -6.99
C ALA A 121 -4.45 -8.48 -7.59
N PHE A 122 -4.05 -9.76 -7.66
CA PHE A 122 -4.90 -10.85 -8.13
C PHE A 122 -5.37 -11.69 -6.95
N HIS A 123 -6.68 -11.74 -6.74
CA HIS A 123 -7.32 -12.54 -5.71
C HIS A 123 -7.78 -13.87 -6.29
N LEU A 124 -7.20 -14.96 -5.79
CA LEU A 124 -7.46 -16.33 -6.23
C LEU A 124 -8.02 -17.15 -5.07
N THR A 125 -8.84 -18.15 -5.38
CA THR A 125 -9.50 -19.00 -4.40
C THR A 125 -9.49 -20.47 -4.82
N GLY A 126 -9.34 -21.35 -3.84
CA GLY A 126 -9.22 -22.80 -4.01
C GLY A 126 -8.05 -23.37 -3.21
N PRO A 127 -8.00 -24.71 -3.07
CA PRO A 127 -6.88 -25.38 -2.42
C PRO A 127 -5.63 -25.31 -3.30
N VAL A 128 -4.48 -24.97 -2.71
CA VAL A 128 -3.19 -25.02 -3.41
C VAL A 128 -2.07 -25.41 -2.43
N PRO A 129 -1.21 -26.38 -2.78
CA PRO A 129 -0.01 -26.64 -2.00
C PRO A 129 0.95 -25.45 -2.03
N LEU A 130 1.62 -25.16 -0.92
CA LEU A 130 2.57 -24.04 -0.84
C LEU A 130 3.69 -24.12 -1.89
N LEU A 131 4.16 -25.34 -2.19
CA LEU A 131 5.15 -25.58 -3.26
C LEU A 131 4.66 -25.16 -4.64
N ARG A 132 3.34 -25.23 -4.92
CA ARG A 132 2.79 -24.76 -6.19
C ARG A 132 2.78 -23.23 -6.26
N VAL A 133 2.58 -22.55 -5.12
CA VAL A 133 2.72 -21.08 -5.01
C VAL A 133 4.16 -20.65 -5.27
N ALA A 134 5.13 -21.31 -4.62
CA ALA A 134 6.55 -21.07 -4.86
C ALA A 134 6.95 -21.35 -6.32
N SER A 135 6.49 -22.47 -6.90
CA SER A 135 6.72 -22.80 -8.31
C SER A 135 6.14 -21.77 -9.28
N ALA A 136 5.00 -21.16 -8.96
CA ALA A 136 4.43 -20.08 -9.76
C ALA A 136 5.26 -18.79 -9.64
N GLY A 137 5.79 -18.47 -8.45
CA GLY A 137 6.74 -17.37 -8.27
C GLY A 137 8.01 -17.57 -9.11
N GLU A 138 8.61 -18.75 -9.04
CA GLU A 138 9.81 -19.08 -9.80
C GLU A 138 9.55 -19.08 -11.31
N GLY A 139 8.46 -19.70 -11.75
CA GLY A 139 8.06 -19.74 -13.17
C GLY A 139 7.64 -18.38 -13.72
N ALA A 140 7.17 -17.48 -12.85
CA ALA A 140 6.96 -16.10 -13.22
C ALA A 140 8.26 -15.36 -13.44
N GLY A 141 9.41 -15.79 -12.91
CA GLY A 141 10.67 -15.07 -13.04
C GLY A 141 10.68 -13.69 -12.36
N GLY A 142 11.86 -13.08 -12.27
CA GLY A 142 12.08 -11.93 -11.38
C GLY A 142 12.12 -12.34 -9.91
N ALA A 143 12.18 -11.37 -9.01
CA ALA A 143 12.12 -11.63 -7.58
C ALA A 143 10.68 -11.90 -7.12
N TRP A 144 10.54 -12.83 -6.18
CA TRP A 144 9.29 -13.21 -5.55
C TRP A 144 9.53 -13.58 -4.09
N ALA A 145 8.49 -13.57 -3.26
CA ALA A 145 8.52 -14.07 -1.88
C ALA A 145 7.11 -14.38 -1.38
N ILE A 146 7.01 -15.28 -0.40
CA ILE A 146 5.77 -15.70 0.26
C ILE A 146 5.60 -14.96 1.57
N SER A 147 4.35 -14.61 1.88
CA SER A 147 3.92 -13.99 3.13
C SER A 147 2.50 -14.45 3.50
N GLY A 148 1.87 -13.79 4.47
CA GLY A 148 0.55 -14.12 5.00
C GLY A 148 0.62 -15.28 5.98
N ALA A 149 -0.29 -16.24 5.83
CA ALA A 149 -0.42 -17.37 6.75
C ALA A 149 0.82 -18.29 6.88
N PRO A 150 1.53 -18.68 5.78
CA PRO A 150 2.57 -19.70 5.86
C PRO A 150 3.74 -19.43 6.82
N PRO A 151 4.40 -18.26 6.80
CA PRO A 151 5.53 -18.01 7.70
C PRO A 151 5.10 -17.86 9.18
N LEU A 152 3.82 -17.62 9.46
CA LEU A 152 3.23 -17.64 10.81
C LEU A 152 2.85 -19.06 11.29
N GLY A 153 2.93 -20.07 10.41
CA GLY A 153 2.59 -21.45 10.76
C GLY A 153 1.10 -21.69 11.03
N VAL A 154 0.22 -20.85 10.49
CA VAL A 154 -1.24 -20.95 10.64
C VAL A 154 -1.94 -21.16 9.29
N GLU A 155 -3.22 -21.53 9.33
CA GLU A 155 -4.06 -21.52 8.13
C GLU A 155 -4.59 -20.10 7.85
N GLY A 156 -4.76 -19.76 6.57
CA GLY A 156 -5.27 -18.47 6.15
C GLY A 156 -4.85 -18.11 4.73
N THR A 157 -5.01 -16.84 4.37
CA THR A 157 -4.62 -16.33 3.06
C THR A 157 -3.10 -16.38 2.87
N ILE A 158 -2.67 -16.95 1.75
CA ILE A 158 -1.28 -16.94 1.29
C ILE A 158 -1.04 -15.69 0.46
N VAL A 159 0.03 -14.95 0.72
CA VAL A 159 0.46 -13.84 -0.13
C VAL A 159 1.65 -14.28 -0.96
N LEU A 160 1.61 -14.05 -2.26
CA LEU A 160 2.75 -14.15 -3.17
C LEU A 160 3.09 -12.76 -3.70
N TRP A 161 4.18 -12.19 -3.17
CA TRP A 161 4.80 -11.00 -3.74
C TRP A 161 5.61 -11.39 -4.97
N SER A 162 5.46 -10.66 -6.07
CA SER A 162 6.17 -10.91 -7.33
C SER A 162 6.39 -9.63 -8.10
N GLU A 163 7.56 -9.49 -8.73
CA GLU A 163 7.82 -8.41 -9.71
C GLU A 163 6.99 -8.57 -10.99
N ARG A 164 6.48 -9.78 -11.27
CA ARG A 164 5.62 -10.10 -12.41
C ARG A 164 4.32 -10.78 -11.95
N PRO A 165 3.45 -10.04 -11.22
CA PRO A 165 2.28 -10.61 -10.55
C PRO A 165 1.25 -11.17 -11.53
N ASP A 166 1.13 -10.60 -12.73
CA ASP A 166 0.24 -11.06 -13.79
C ASP A 166 0.63 -12.46 -14.31
N VAL A 167 1.94 -12.69 -14.50
CA VAL A 167 2.44 -14.00 -14.94
C VAL A 167 2.29 -15.03 -13.83
N ALA A 168 2.64 -14.68 -12.59
CA ALA A 168 2.47 -15.57 -11.44
C ALA A 168 1.00 -15.95 -11.22
N ALA A 169 0.09 -14.98 -11.29
CA ALA A 169 -1.34 -15.21 -11.16
C ALA A 169 -1.87 -16.12 -12.28
N ARG A 170 -1.40 -15.95 -13.52
CA ARG A 170 -1.79 -16.82 -14.65
C ARG A 170 -1.35 -18.27 -14.43
N LEU A 171 -0.13 -18.51 -13.96
CA LEU A 171 0.38 -19.86 -13.65
C LEU A 171 -0.42 -20.54 -12.52
N LEU A 172 -0.89 -19.74 -11.55
CA LEU A 172 -1.78 -20.23 -10.49
C LEU A 172 -3.21 -20.44 -10.97
N GLY A 173 -3.66 -19.71 -11.98
CA GLY A 173 -4.98 -19.85 -12.60
C GLY A 173 -5.26 -21.21 -13.24
N GLU A 174 -4.23 -22.04 -13.44
CA GLU A 174 -4.39 -23.45 -13.84
C GLU A 174 -4.98 -24.33 -12.72
N ALA A 175 -4.75 -23.96 -11.46
CA ALA A 175 -5.18 -24.72 -10.28
C ALA A 175 -6.21 -23.97 -9.42
N LEU A 176 -6.20 -22.63 -9.47
CA LEU A 176 -7.06 -21.76 -8.68
C LEU A 176 -8.05 -21.01 -9.57
N ARG A 177 -9.19 -20.63 -8.98
CA ARG A 177 -10.18 -19.77 -9.64
C ARG A 177 -9.99 -18.32 -9.19
N LYS A 178 -10.43 -17.37 -10.00
CA LYS A 178 -10.57 -15.97 -9.56
C LYS A 178 -11.57 -15.91 -8.40
N ALA A 179 -11.20 -15.22 -7.33
CA ALA A 179 -12.10 -14.99 -6.20
C ALA A 179 -13.24 -14.03 -6.61
N THR A 180 -14.46 -14.30 -6.12
CA THR A 180 -15.64 -13.45 -6.37
C THR A 180 -15.61 -12.17 -5.54
N SER A 181 -14.94 -12.21 -4.39
CA SER A 181 -14.61 -11.07 -3.55
C SER A 181 -13.21 -11.24 -2.95
N PRO A 182 -12.55 -10.17 -2.53
CA PRO A 182 -11.27 -10.27 -1.82
C PRO A 182 -11.33 -11.09 -0.53
N THR A 183 -12.48 -11.07 0.16
CA THR A 183 -12.67 -11.75 1.45
C THR A 183 -12.66 -13.27 1.37
N VAL A 184 -12.82 -13.87 0.19
CA VAL A 184 -12.78 -15.33 -0.01
C VAL A 184 -11.49 -15.78 -0.71
N ALA A 185 -10.51 -14.88 -0.84
CA ALA A 185 -9.22 -15.18 -1.46
C ALA A 185 -8.39 -16.08 -0.54
N THR A 186 -7.99 -17.24 -1.05
CA THR A 186 -7.03 -18.12 -0.37
C THR A 186 -5.59 -17.79 -0.78
N VAL A 187 -5.40 -17.17 -1.95
CA VAL A 187 -4.11 -16.65 -2.41
C VAL A 187 -4.29 -15.25 -2.97
N ILE A 188 -3.41 -14.34 -2.57
CA ILE A 188 -3.28 -13.01 -3.17
C ILE A 188 -1.91 -12.92 -3.85
N VAL A 189 -1.91 -12.62 -5.14
CA VAL A 189 -0.67 -12.31 -5.88
C VAL A 189 -0.56 -10.80 -6.01
N ALA A 190 0.47 -10.20 -5.44
CA ALA A 190 0.66 -8.76 -5.38
C ALA A 190 1.95 -8.34 -6.09
N GLY A 191 1.89 -7.20 -6.78
CA GLY A 191 3.07 -6.58 -7.40
C GLY A 191 4.04 -6.07 -6.35
N ALA A 192 5.31 -6.45 -6.47
CA ALA A 192 6.36 -6.11 -5.52
C ALA A 192 7.39 -5.17 -6.15
N HIS A 193 7.85 -4.19 -5.36
CA HIS A 193 9.08 -3.46 -5.65
C HIS A 193 10.25 -4.14 -4.90
N PRO A 194 11.51 -4.06 -5.39
CA PRO A 194 12.70 -4.60 -4.71
C PRO A 194 12.78 -4.45 -3.19
N ALA A 195 12.30 -3.33 -2.64
CA ALA A 195 12.31 -3.07 -1.19
C ALA A 195 11.50 -4.09 -0.37
N VAL A 196 10.47 -4.71 -0.95
CA VAL A 196 9.70 -5.79 -0.29
C VAL A 196 10.58 -7.00 0.01
N PHE A 197 11.56 -7.30 -0.85
CA PHE A 197 12.44 -8.47 -0.73
C PHE A 197 13.68 -8.24 0.13
N GLN A 198 13.90 -7.01 0.61
CA GLN A 198 14.98 -6.73 1.55
C GLN A 198 14.81 -7.61 2.79
N ASP A 199 15.88 -8.30 3.17
CA ASP A 199 15.95 -9.25 4.28
C ASP A 199 15.00 -10.46 4.16
N SER A 200 14.58 -10.77 2.93
CA SER A 200 13.92 -12.06 2.63
C SER A 200 14.86 -13.24 2.88
N TRP A 201 14.32 -14.34 3.39
CA TRP A 201 15.08 -15.58 3.62
C TRP A 201 14.51 -16.75 2.82
N ARG A 202 15.31 -17.81 2.71
CA ARG A 202 14.90 -19.06 2.05
C ARG A 202 14.85 -20.21 3.04
N ASP A 203 13.89 -21.10 2.83
CA ASP A 203 13.79 -22.41 3.46
C ASP A 203 13.49 -23.45 2.36
N GLY A 204 14.53 -24.17 1.93
CA GLY A 204 14.48 -25.04 0.76
C GLY A 204 14.01 -24.28 -0.51
N PRO A 205 12.94 -24.74 -1.19
CA PRO A 205 12.42 -24.07 -2.38
C PRO A 205 11.57 -22.84 -2.06
N LEU A 206 11.28 -22.58 -0.79
CA LEU A 206 10.43 -21.47 -0.35
C LEU A 206 11.31 -20.25 -0.09
N ARG A 207 10.78 -19.08 -0.44
CA ARG A 207 11.35 -17.79 -0.07
C ARG A 207 10.27 -17.01 0.66
N TYR A 208 10.58 -16.50 1.83
CA TYR A 208 9.67 -15.70 2.66
C TYR A 208 10.14 -14.25 2.71
N VAL A 209 9.18 -13.32 2.79
CA VAL A 209 9.49 -11.90 3.05
C VAL A 209 10.12 -11.72 4.44
N ALA A 210 10.79 -10.60 4.71
CA ALA A 210 11.36 -10.32 6.03
C ALA A 210 10.33 -10.44 7.17
N PRO A 211 10.75 -10.74 8.41
CA PRO A 211 9.82 -11.01 9.51
C PRO A 211 8.86 -9.84 9.79
N ILE A 212 9.30 -8.58 9.70
CA ILE A 212 8.40 -7.43 9.83
C ILE A 212 7.39 -7.32 8.68
N GLN A 213 7.79 -7.65 7.45
CA GLN A 213 6.91 -7.63 6.28
C GLN A 213 5.83 -8.71 6.40
N MET A 214 6.20 -9.88 6.95
CA MET A 214 5.24 -10.93 7.31
C MET A 214 4.15 -10.38 8.24
N LEU A 215 4.55 -9.69 9.31
CA LEU A 215 3.60 -9.11 10.27
C LEU A 215 2.72 -8.03 9.62
N LEU A 216 3.31 -7.14 8.82
CA LEU A 216 2.58 -6.11 8.08
C LEU A 216 1.50 -6.71 7.17
N ASP A 217 1.86 -7.73 6.40
CA ASP A 217 0.93 -8.39 5.50
C ASP A 217 -0.19 -9.07 6.28
N ALA A 218 0.13 -9.80 7.36
CA ALA A 218 -0.85 -10.47 8.19
C ALA A 218 -1.82 -9.52 8.91
N PHE A 219 -1.33 -8.37 9.42
CA PHE A 219 -2.20 -7.34 10.00
C PHE A 219 -3.14 -6.68 8.98
N GLY A 220 -2.78 -6.70 7.70
CA GLY A 220 -3.59 -6.20 6.59
C GLY A 220 -4.64 -7.18 6.07
N LEU A 221 -4.72 -8.40 6.60
CA LEU A 221 -5.58 -9.47 6.10
C LEU A 221 -6.69 -9.83 7.12
N GLU A 222 -7.18 -11.07 7.12
CA GLU A 222 -8.30 -11.52 7.94
C GLU A 222 -8.00 -11.55 9.45
N PRO A 223 -9.01 -11.43 10.33
CA PRO A 223 -8.82 -11.37 11.78
C PRO A 223 -8.01 -12.53 12.38
N ALA A 224 -8.08 -13.72 11.80
CA ALA A 224 -7.30 -14.87 12.26
C ALA A 224 -5.78 -14.63 12.10
N LEU A 225 -5.36 -14.07 10.96
CA LEU A 225 -3.97 -13.68 10.72
C LEU A 225 -3.54 -12.49 11.56
N GLN A 226 -4.45 -11.54 11.81
CA GLN A 226 -4.16 -10.42 12.71
C GLN A 226 -3.86 -10.89 14.13
N SER A 227 -4.63 -11.85 14.65
CA SER A 227 -4.37 -12.45 15.97
C SER A 227 -3.05 -13.21 16.00
N ALA A 228 -2.76 -14.02 14.98
CA ALA A 228 -1.50 -14.76 14.88
C ALA A 228 -0.29 -13.83 14.78
N ALA A 229 -0.40 -12.74 14.00
CA ALA A 229 0.64 -11.71 13.89
C ALA A 229 0.86 -10.98 15.22
N PHE A 230 -0.21 -10.68 15.95
CA PHE A 230 -0.10 -10.06 17.27
C PHE A 230 0.63 -10.97 18.27
N ASP A 231 0.28 -12.25 18.31
CA ASP A 231 0.94 -13.23 19.17
C ASP A 231 2.42 -13.42 18.81
N GLU A 232 2.76 -13.44 17.52
CA GLU A 232 4.13 -13.54 17.05
C GLU A 232 4.93 -12.27 17.35
N ALA A 233 4.38 -11.09 17.09
CA ALA A 233 5.04 -9.81 17.37
C ALA A 233 5.42 -9.62 18.84
N ARG A 234 4.64 -10.20 19.77
CA ARG A 234 4.93 -10.15 21.22
C ARG A 234 6.05 -11.08 21.67
N ARG A 235 6.52 -11.98 20.81
CA ARG A 235 7.64 -12.89 21.12
C ARG A 235 9.00 -12.27 20.84
N TRP A 236 9.04 -11.15 20.10
CA TRP A 236 10.28 -10.48 19.69
C TRP A 236 10.62 -9.30 20.60
#